data_AF-E9EGK1-F1
#
_entry.id   AF-E9EGK1-F1
#
_cell.length_a   1.000
_cell.length_b   1.000
_cell.length_c   1.000
_cell.angle_alpha   90.00
_cell.angle_beta   90.00
_cell.angle_gamma   90.00
#
_symmetry.space_group_name_H-M   'P 1'
#
loop_
_entity.id
_entity.type
_entity.pdbx_description
1 polymer ?
#
loop_
_entity_poly.entity_id
_entity_poly.type
_entity_poly.pdbx_seq_one_letter_code
_entity_poly.pdbx_strand_id
1 'polypeptide(L)'
;MGPISTPLLRHMYRQASQDPDRHSFALWQNLLHERFPNPEVHSVVCDIPPADRPARDAVVVSRYDAVRNTMTPLLWVECRVRGGTVEALERQAVESAKSCLERSGLPSLFVLTVVGVSFRVWLYEEDAEQLTSLYGSSNVANSGQYIDVDADKADLLMLFFELARTGARNVRDARERLLGHLVAQTNGHME
;
A
#
# COMPACT_ATOMS: atom_id res chain seq x y z
N MET A 1 4.17 5.34 -16.85
CA MET A 1 5.36 5.89 -16.16
C MET A 1 5.39 5.20 -14.82
N GLY A 2 6.40 4.37 -14.57
CA GLY A 2 6.41 3.48 -13.40
C GLY A 2 6.55 4.22 -12.06
N PRO A 3 6.40 3.52 -10.92
CA PRO A 3 6.43 4.13 -9.60
C PRO A 3 7.70 4.93 -9.30
N ILE A 4 8.86 4.49 -9.79
CA ILE A 4 10.16 5.15 -9.60
C ILE A 4 10.37 6.21 -10.71
N SER A 5 9.62 7.31 -10.66
CA SER A 5 9.60 8.33 -11.72
C SER A 5 10.65 9.43 -11.62
N THR A 6 11.26 9.64 -10.45
CA THR A 6 12.18 10.77 -10.21
C THR A 6 13.62 10.31 -9.96
N PRO A 7 14.62 11.16 -10.23
CA PRO A 7 16.02 10.85 -9.89
C PRO A 7 16.24 10.55 -8.42
N LEU A 8 15.49 11.21 -7.52
CA LEU A 8 15.54 10.95 -6.09
C LEU A 8 15.02 9.55 -5.76
N LEU A 9 13.80 9.19 -6.20
CA LEU A 9 13.27 7.84 -6.00
C LEU A 9 14.17 6.77 -6.61
N ARG A 10 14.79 7.06 -7.76
CA ARG A 10 15.76 6.16 -8.41
C ARG A 10 17.00 5.93 -7.56
N HIS A 11 17.52 6.98 -6.91
CA HIS A 11 18.64 6.87 -5.98
C HIS A 11 18.25 6.04 -4.75
N MET A 12 17.09 6.33 -4.15
CA MET A 12 16.59 5.63 -2.96
C MET A 12 16.29 4.16 -3.25
N TYR A 13 15.75 3.84 -4.43
CA TYR A 13 15.57 2.46 -4.89
C TYR A 13 16.89 1.70 -4.87
N ARG A 14 17.96 2.25 -5.48
CA ARG A 14 19.27 1.59 -5.48
C ARG A 14 19.81 1.35 -4.07
N GLN A 15 19.62 2.30 -3.15
CA GLN A 15 20.03 2.14 -1.75
C GLN A 15 19.21 1.04 -1.06
N ALA A 16 17.89 1.02 -1.24
CA ALA A 16 17.00 0.01 -0.66
C ALA A 16 17.19 -1.38 -1.26
N SER A 17 17.59 -1.50 -2.53
CA SER A 17 17.95 -2.79 -3.14
C SER A 17 19.24 -3.38 -2.55
N GLN A 18 20.14 -2.54 -2.04
CA GLN A 18 21.42 -2.96 -1.46
C GLN A 18 21.31 -3.23 0.04
N ASP A 19 20.60 -2.38 0.77
CA ASP A 19 20.40 -2.48 2.22
C ASP A 19 18.94 -2.12 2.56
N PRO A 20 18.00 -3.08 2.34
CA PRO A 20 16.57 -2.85 2.53
C PRO A 20 16.24 -2.49 3.97
N ASP A 21 16.92 -3.10 4.95
CA ASP A 21 16.74 -2.85 6.38
C ASP A 21 16.97 -1.38 6.75
N ARG A 22 17.84 -0.69 6.02
CA ARG A 22 18.17 0.71 6.30
C ARG A 22 17.37 1.70 5.45
N HIS A 23 17.05 1.32 4.22
CA HIS A 23 16.61 2.29 3.21
C HIS A 23 15.21 2.04 2.65
N SER A 24 14.62 0.86 2.86
CA SER A 24 13.28 0.54 2.35
C SER A 24 12.23 1.52 2.85
N PHE A 25 12.13 1.73 4.16
CA PHE A 25 11.08 2.59 4.73
C PHE A 25 11.10 4.00 4.15
N ALA A 26 12.28 4.61 4.03
CA ALA A 26 12.44 5.94 3.46
C ALA A 26 11.99 6.01 1.99
N LEU A 27 12.33 5.00 1.17
CA LEU A 27 11.88 4.90 -0.22
C LEU A 27 10.34 4.92 -0.30
N TRP A 28 9.69 4.05 0.47
CA TRP A 28 8.23 3.92 0.44
C TRP A 28 7.53 5.17 0.96
N GLN A 29 8.03 5.79 2.02
CA GLN A 29 7.50 7.05 2.51
C GLN A 29 7.58 8.17 1.46
N ASN A 30 8.72 8.31 0.78
CA ASN A 30 8.89 9.34 -0.25
C ASN A 30 8.04 9.06 -1.49
N LEU A 31 7.91 7.80 -1.89
CA LEU A 31 6.99 7.41 -2.95
C LEU A 31 5.55 7.81 -2.61
N LEU A 32 5.08 7.54 -1.38
CA LEU A 32 3.74 7.94 -0.95
C LEU A 32 3.56 9.46 -0.97
N HIS A 33 4.53 10.24 -0.51
CA HIS A 33 4.47 11.71 -0.61
C HIS A 33 4.38 12.20 -2.07
N GLU A 34 5.10 11.58 -3.01
CA GLU A 34 5.00 11.92 -4.44
C GLU A 34 3.61 11.58 -5.00
N ARG A 35 2.97 10.50 -4.52
CA ARG A 35 1.66 10.04 -5.02
C ARG A 35 0.45 10.67 -4.34
N PHE A 36 0.64 11.25 -3.15
CA PHE A 36 -0.38 11.99 -2.42
C PHE A 36 0.12 13.43 -2.13
N PRO A 37 0.34 14.25 -3.18
CA PRO A 37 1.14 15.47 -3.09
C PRO A 37 0.42 16.69 -2.51
N ASN A 38 -0.91 16.67 -2.36
CA ASN A 38 -1.66 17.83 -1.88
C ASN A 38 -1.77 17.78 -0.34
N PRO A 39 -1.01 18.59 0.41
CA PRO A 39 -1.00 18.57 1.88
C PRO A 39 -2.26 19.17 2.51
N GLU A 40 -3.05 19.95 1.77
CA GLU A 40 -4.35 20.47 2.25
C GLU A 40 -5.42 19.39 2.25
N VAL A 41 -5.22 18.31 1.51
CA VAL A 41 -6.19 17.22 1.32
C VAL A 41 -5.67 15.89 1.86
N HIS A 42 -4.37 15.62 1.78
CA HIS A 42 -3.78 14.34 2.16
C HIS A 42 -2.73 14.52 3.24
N SER A 43 -2.78 13.62 4.22
CA SER A 43 -1.74 13.44 5.23
C SER A 43 -1.09 12.08 5.02
N VAL A 44 0.24 12.06 4.96
CA VAL A 44 1.07 10.85 4.88
C VAL A 44 1.95 10.85 6.12
N VAL A 45 1.64 9.98 7.08
CA VAL A 45 2.28 9.99 8.40
C VAL A 45 2.73 8.60 8.79
N CYS A 46 3.86 8.50 9.49
CA CYS A 46 4.24 7.26 10.14
C CYS A 46 3.24 6.96 11.26
N ASP A 47 2.78 5.70 11.35
CA ASP A 47 2.03 5.27 12.52
C ASP A 47 2.99 5.20 13.70
N ILE A 48 2.68 5.94 14.76
CA ILE A 48 3.42 5.90 16.01
C ILE A 48 2.52 5.14 16.98
N PRO A 49 2.76 3.83 17.20
CA PRO A 49 1.93 3.06 18.09
C PRO A 49 2.09 3.59 19.53
N PRO A 50 1.09 3.39 20.40
CA PRO A 50 1.22 3.74 21.81
C PRO A 50 2.41 3.02 22.46
N ALA A 51 2.95 3.58 23.55
CA ALA A 51 4.23 3.15 24.14
C ALA A 51 4.27 1.67 24.62
N ASP A 52 3.12 1.03 24.78
CA ASP A 52 2.97 -0.38 25.17
C ASP A 52 3.05 -1.35 23.97
N ARG A 53 3.15 -0.84 22.74
CA ARG A 53 3.27 -1.62 21.52
C ARG A 53 4.66 -1.46 20.91
N PRO A 54 5.21 -2.53 20.27
CA PRO A 54 6.48 -2.43 19.58
C PRO A 54 6.40 -1.38 18.47
N ALA A 55 7.52 -0.68 18.24
CA ALA A 55 7.64 0.25 17.13
C ALA A 55 7.30 -0.45 15.81
N ARG A 56 6.57 0.25 14.95
CA ARG A 56 6.12 -0.24 13.64
C ARG A 56 6.64 0.67 12.56
N ASP A 57 7.16 0.06 11.51
CA ASP A 57 7.47 0.76 10.27
C ASP A 57 6.21 0.77 9.40
N ALA A 58 5.22 1.53 9.85
CA ALA A 58 3.96 1.69 9.14
C ALA A 58 3.72 3.14 8.73
N VAL A 59 3.04 3.33 7.60
CA VAL A 59 2.64 4.64 7.09
C VAL A 59 1.14 4.62 6.82
N VAL A 60 0.45 5.65 7.28
CA VAL A 60 -0.97 5.84 7.02
C VAL A 60 -1.14 7.03 6.08
N VAL A 61 -1.87 6.81 4.99
CA VAL A 61 -2.35 7.87 4.12
C VAL A 61 -3.81 8.15 4.46
N SER A 62 -4.11 9.39 4.79
CA SER A 62 -5.46 9.83 5.15
C SER A 62 -5.88 11.04 4.33
N ARG A 63 -7.19 11.18 4.10
CA ARG A 63 -7.80 12.35 3.48
C ARG A 63 -8.45 13.23 4.53
N TYR A 64 -8.18 14.53 4.47
CA TYR A 64 -8.87 15.55 5.24
C TYR A 64 -10.14 15.99 4.53
N ASP A 65 -11.27 15.93 5.25
CA ASP A 65 -12.52 16.57 4.85
C ASP A 65 -12.67 17.88 5.64
N ALA A 66 -12.45 19.00 4.96
CA ALA A 66 -12.52 20.33 5.58
C ALA A 66 -13.94 20.72 6.01
N VAL A 67 -14.98 20.18 5.37
CA VAL A 67 -16.39 20.48 5.69
C VAL A 67 -16.77 19.79 7.00
N ARG A 68 -16.34 18.53 7.16
CA ARG A 68 -16.62 17.73 8.36
C ARG A 68 -15.56 17.86 9.44
N ASN A 69 -14.42 18.46 9.13
CA ASN A 69 -13.22 18.51 9.97
C ASN A 69 -12.80 17.12 10.45
N THR A 70 -12.72 16.16 9.52
CA THR A 70 -12.40 14.76 9.83
C THR A 70 -11.26 14.24 8.96
N MET A 71 -10.46 13.32 9.51
CA MET A 71 -9.46 12.55 8.79
C MET A 71 -10.01 11.16 8.48
N THR A 72 -10.05 10.77 7.21
CA THR A 72 -10.46 9.45 6.76
C THR A 72 -9.24 8.67 6.27
N PRO A 73 -8.88 7.53 6.87
CA PRO A 73 -7.79 6.71 6.36
C PRO A 73 -8.16 6.14 4.98
N LEU A 74 -7.23 6.25 4.03
CA LEU A 74 -7.38 5.74 2.66
C LEU A 74 -6.55 4.47 2.45
N LEU A 75 -5.32 4.46 2.97
CA LEU A 75 -4.34 3.41 2.74
C LEU A 75 -3.50 3.19 4.00
N TRP A 76 -3.38 1.94 4.41
CA TRP A 76 -2.41 1.48 5.40
C TRP A 76 -1.23 0.82 4.69
N VAL A 77 0.00 1.21 5.04
CA VAL A 77 1.22 0.62 4.51
C VAL A 77 1.99 -0.02 5.66
N GLU A 78 2.18 -1.33 5.60
CA GLU A 78 2.96 -2.09 6.57
C GLU A 78 4.29 -2.51 5.94
N CYS A 79 5.39 -1.96 6.43
CA CYS A 79 6.73 -2.27 5.95
C CYS A 79 7.39 -3.31 6.86
N ARG A 80 7.93 -4.38 6.27
CA ARG A 80 8.90 -5.21 6.96
C ARG A 80 10.28 -4.60 6.84
N VAL A 81 10.93 -4.44 7.99
CA VAL A 81 12.32 -4.01 8.04
C VAL A 81 13.28 -5.07 8.60
N ARG A 82 12.88 -6.11 9.37
CA ARG A 82 13.81 -7.19 9.80
C ARG A 82 13.20 -8.57 10.05
N GLY A 83 13.93 -9.64 9.69
CA GLY A 83 13.93 -11.00 10.28
C GLY A 83 12.64 -11.85 10.31
N GLY A 84 11.47 -11.26 10.02
CA GLY A 84 10.18 -11.94 10.06
C GLY A 84 9.79 -12.61 8.73
N THR A 85 8.75 -13.46 8.78
CA THR A 85 8.20 -14.17 7.63
C THR A 85 7.07 -13.39 6.95
N VAL A 86 6.91 -13.43 5.62
CA VAL A 86 5.84 -12.67 4.91
C VAL A 86 4.47 -12.87 5.57
N GLU A 87 4.22 -14.07 6.08
CA GLU A 87 3.03 -14.40 6.89
C GLU A 87 2.87 -13.53 8.14
N ALA A 88 3.94 -13.30 8.91
CA ALA A 88 3.90 -12.42 10.08
C ALA A 88 3.62 -10.96 9.69
N LEU A 89 4.11 -10.51 8.53
CA LEU A 89 3.84 -9.16 8.02
C LEU A 89 2.37 -9.02 7.64
N GLU A 90 1.83 -9.98 6.89
CA GLU A 90 0.43 -9.97 6.45
C GLU A 90 -0.53 -10.07 7.65
N ARG A 91 -0.20 -10.89 8.67
CA ARG A 91 -0.95 -10.96 9.93
C ARG A 91 -0.96 -9.63 10.68
N GLN A 92 0.20 -8.99 10.82
CA GLN A 92 0.31 -7.67 11.43
C GLN A 92 -0.52 -6.63 10.66
N ALA A 93 -0.49 -6.69 9.32
CA ALA A 93 -1.29 -5.81 8.48
C ALA A 93 -2.81 -6.03 8.67
N VAL A 94 -3.28 -7.27 8.89
CA VAL A 94 -4.69 -7.56 9.27
C VAL A 94 -5.02 -6.88 10.61
N GLU A 95 -4.21 -7.07 11.64
CA GLU A 95 -4.43 -6.49 12.97
C GLU A 95 -4.48 -4.95 12.91
N SER A 96 -3.56 -4.36 12.16
CA SER A 96 -3.49 -2.92 11.91
C SER A 96 -4.73 -2.41 11.18
N ALA A 97 -5.12 -3.08 10.09
CA ALA A 97 -6.28 -2.68 9.29
C ALA A 97 -7.58 -2.80 10.09
N LYS A 98 -7.77 -3.89 10.83
CA LYS A 98 -8.90 -4.09 11.75
C LYS A 98 -9.00 -2.96 12.76
N SER A 99 -7.90 -2.67 13.46
CA SER A 99 -7.87 -1.58 14.44
C SER A 99 -8.14 -0.21 13.81
N CYS A 100 -7.72 0.00 12.55
CA CYS A 100 -7.99 1.23 11.81
C CYS A 100 -9.48 1.36 11.44
N LEU A 101 -10.12 0.29 10.97
CA LEU A 101 -11.56 0.28 10.67
C LEU A 101 -12.40 0.52 11.93
N GLU A 102 -12.09 -0.17 13.03
CA GLU A 102 -12.79 0.00 14.32
C GLU A 102 -12.78 1.45 14.81
N ARG A 103 -11.68 2.19 14.61
CA ARG A 103 -11.57 3.61 15.00
C ARG A 103 -12.26 4.55 14.02
N SER A 104 -12.29 4.22 12.74
CA SER A 104 -12.76 5.11 11.67
C SER A 104 -14.21 4.87 11.24
N GLY A 105 -14.80 3.73 11.60
CA GLY A 105 -16.14 3.33 11.17
C GLY A 105 -16.24 3.08 9.66
N LEU A 106 -15.11 2.76 9.00
CA LEU A 106 -15.08 2.47 7.57
C LEU A 106 -15.41 0.99 7.31
N PRO A 107 -16.07 0.67 6.19
CA PRO A 107 -16.38 -0.71 5.82
C PRO A 107 -15.19 -1.45 5.19
N SER A 108 -14.18 -0.72 4.73
CA SER A 108 -12.98 -1.30 4.12
C SER A 108 -11.79 -0.33 4.13
N LEU A 109 -10.59 -0.88 4.00
CA LEU A 109 -9.32 -0.15 3.96
C LEU A 109 -8.38 -0.77 2.92
N PHE A 110 -7.79 0.06 2.07
CA PHE A 110 -6.70 -0.40 1.21
C PHE A 110 -5.47 -0.66 2.05
N VAL A 111 -4.79 -1.78 1.79
CA VAL A 111 -3.58 -2.15 2.51
C VAL A 111 -2.47 -2.45 1.51
N LEU A 112 -1.26 -1.97 1.79
CA LEU A 112 -0.04 -2.27 1.07
C LEU A 112 0.92 -2.95 2.04
N THR A 113 1.38 -4.14 1.70
CA THR A 113 2.47 -4.78 2.44
C THR A 113 3.75 -4.67 1.64
N VAL A 114 4.84 -4.36 2.34
CA VAL A 114 6.13 -4.05 1.74
C VAL A 114 7.23 -4.92 2.34
N VAL A 115 8.08 -5.48 1.48
CA VAL A 115 9.30 -6.21 1.84
C VAL A 115 10.46 -5.68 0.99
N GLY A 116 11.36 -4.91 1.60
CA GLY A 116 12.47 -4.29 0.87
C GLY A 116 11.95 -3.33 -0.21
N VAL A 117 12.23 -3.61 -1.48
CA VAL A 117 11.75 -2.83 -2.63
C VAL A 117 10.50 -3.43 -3.28
N SER A 118 9.94 -4.49 -2.70
CA SER A 118 8.82 -5.22 -3.28
C SER A 118 7.54 -5.03 -2.48
N PHE A 119 6.40 -5.13 -3.15
CA PHE A 119 5.09 -4.84 -2.55
C PHE A 119 4.01 -5.84 -2.94
N ARG A 120 2.93 -5.85 -2.16
CA ARG A 120 1.66 -6.51 -2.49
C ARG A 120 0.48 -5.65 -2.06
N VAL A 121 -0.56 -5.65 -2.89
CA VAL A 121 -1.74 -4.77 -2.75
C VAL A 121 -2.99 -5.53 -2.33
N TRP A 122 -3.75 -4.93 -1.43
CA TRP A 122 -4.84 -5.61 -0.74
C TRP A 122 -6.02 -4.68 -0.49
N LEU A 123 -7.17 -5.29 -0.26
CA LEU A 123 -8.28 -4.65 0.44
C LEU A 123 -8.63 -5.49 1.67
N TYR A 124 -8.79 -4.82 2.80
CA TYR A 124 -9.35 -5.38 4.02
C TYR A 124 -10.79 -4.88 4.15
N GLU A 125 -11.73 -5.81 4.34
CA GLU A 125 -13.15 -5.49 4.59
C GLU A 125 -13.46 -5.72 6.07
N GLU A 126 -14.42 -4.97 6.61
CA GLU A 126 -14.91 -5.15 7.98
C GLU A 126 -15.27 -6.63 8.22
N ASP A 127 -14.92 -7.13 9.42
CA ASP A 127 -15.09 -8.52 9.85
C ASP A 127 -14.32 -9.60 9.05
N ALA A 128 -13.49 -9.23 8.07
CA ALA A 128 -12.65 -10.20 7.38
C ALA A 128 -11.57 -10.78 8.31
N GLU A 129 -11.36 -12.10 8.25
CA GLU A 129 -10.29 -12.79 8.98
C GLU A 129 -8.91 -12.60 8.35
N GLN A 130 -8.86 -12.24 7.07
CA GLN A 130 -7.63 -12.15 6.27
C GLN A 130 -7.70 -11.02 5.23
N LEU A 131 -6.54 -10.58 4.76
CA LEU A 131 -6.44 -9.64 3.64
C LEU A 131 -6.90 -10.30 2.34
N THR A 132 -7.63 -9.54 1.50
CA THR A 132 -7.98 -9.99 0.17
C THR A 132 -7.06 -9.39 -0.88
N SER A 133 -6.25 -10.23 -1.53
CA SER A 133 -5.29 -9.78 -2.55
C SER A 133 -6.03 -9.15 -3.72
N LEU A 134 -5.66 -7.93 -4.12
CA LEU A 134 -6.25 -7.28 -5.31
C LEU A 134 -5.60 -7.74 -6.61
N TYR A 135 -4.40 -8.33 -6.51
CA TYR A 135 -3.67 -8.92 -7.63
C TYR A 135 -2.91 -10.18 -7.17
N GLY A 136 -2.74 -11.16 -8.06
CA GLY A 136 -2.14 -12.46 -7.70
C GLY A 136 -3.11 -13.38 -6.95
N SER A 137 -2.60 -14.50 -6.43
CA SER A 137 -3.46 -15.45 -5.71
C SER A 137 -3.82 -14.94 -4.31
N SER A 138 -4.92 -15.45 -3.75
CA SER A 138 -5.32 -15.21 -2.36
C SER A 138 -4.67 -16.18 -1.36
N ASN A 139 -3.85 -17.12 -1.84
CA ASN A 139 -3.26 -18.16 -0.97
C ASN A 139 -2.04 -17.60 -0.20
N VAL A 140 -1.73 -18.30 0.89
CA VAL A 140 -0.66 -18.08 1.89
C VAL A 140 0.56 -17.33 1.35
N ALA A 141 0.98 -16.33 2.12
CA ALA A 141 2.23 -15.57 2.07
C ALA A 141 3.41 -16.29 1.37
N ASN A 142 3.61 -16.01 0.08
CA ASN A 142 4.82 -16.39 -0.65
C ASN A 142 5.52 -15.11 -1.13
N SER A 143 6.82 -14.99 -0.84
CA SER A 143 7.63 -13.84 -1.28
C SER A 143 7.65 -13.66 -2.80
N GLY A 144 7.47 -14.74 -3.58
CA GLY A 144 7.34 -14.69 -5.04
C GLY A 144 6.08 -13.99 -5.55
N GLN A 145 5.17 -13.58 -4.67
CA GLN A 145 3.98 -12.80 -5.01
C GLN A 145 4.16 -11.30 -4.80
N TYR A 146 5.29 -10.87 -4.24
CA TYR A 146 5.63 -9.46 -4.08
C TYR A 146 6.29 -8.97 -5.37
N ILE A 147 5.82 -7.84 -5.87
CA ILE A 147 6.26 -7.23 -7.12
C ILE A 147 7.34 -6.21 -6.78
N ASP A 148 8.49 -6.28 -7.45
CA ASP A 148 9.50 -5.22 -7.34
C ASP A 148 8.92 -3.90 -7.84
N VAL A 149 9.10 -2.81 -7.08
CA VAL A 149 8.54 -1.49 -7.38
C VAL A 149 9.05 -0.85 -8.67
N ASP A 150 10.13 -1.37 -9.25
CA ASP A 150 10.71 -0.92 -10.53
C ASP A 150 10.52 -1.95 -11.67
N ALA A 151 9.79 -3.04 -11.44
CA ALA A 151 9.43 -3.99 -12.50
C ALA A 151 8.36 -3.40 -13.46
N ASP A 152 8.27 -3.93 -14.68
CA ASP A 152 7.24 -3.51 -15.65
C ASP A 152 5.81 -3.64 -15.10
N LYS A 153 5.57 -4.66 -14.27
CA LYS A 153 4.26 -4.89 -13.62
C LYS A 153 3.95 -3.91 -12.49
N ALA A 154 4.88 -3.03 -12.11
CA ALA A 154 4.72 -2.10 -11.02
C ALA A 154 3.74 -0.95 -11.33
N ASP A 155 3.32 -0.77 -12.58
CA ASP A 155 2.20 0.11 -12.94
C ASP A 155 0.90 -0.24 -12.18
N LEU A 156 0.75 -1.49 -11.73
CA LEU A 156 -0.31 -1.92 -10.82
C LEU A 156 -0.38 -1.07 -9.54
N LEU A 157 0.77 -0.69 -8.99
CA LEU A 157 0.86 0.12 -7.77
C LEU A 157 0.27 1.52 -7.99
N MET A 158 0.50 2.08 -9.19
CA MET A 158 -0.02 3.40 -9.56
C MET A 158 -1.53 3.40 -9.61
N LEU A 159 -2.12 2.36 -10.20
CA LEU A 159 -3.56 2.19 -10.23
C LEU A 159 -4.12 1.91 -8.83
N PHE A 160 -3.42 1.13 -8.01
CA PHE A 160 -3.82 0.90 -6.63
C PHE A 160 -3.89 2.20 -5.82
N PHE A 161 -2.94 3.12 -5.98
CA PHE A 161 -3.01 4.44 -5.36
C PHE A 161 -4.19 5.27 -5.89
N GLU A 162 -4.51 5.18 -7.19
CA GLU A 162 -5.71 5.81 -7.75
C GLU A 162 -7.01 5.27 -7.12
N LEU A 163 -7.09 3.95 -6.96
CA LEU A 163 -8.22 3.29 -6.29
C LEU A 163 -8.33 3.75 -4.83
N ALA A 164 -7.22 3.86 -4.11
CA ALA A 164 -7.23 4.37 -2.74
C ALA A 164 -7.71 5.83 -2.65
N ARG A 165 -7.35 6.69 -3.62
CA ARG A 165 -7.80 8.09 -3.67
C ARG A 165 -9.29 8.24 -3.99
N THR A 166 -9.76 7.47 -4.96
CA THR A 166 -11.14 7.55 -5.46
C THR A 166 -12.12 6.68 -4.67
N GLY A 167 -11.61 5.73 -3.89
CA GLY A 167 -12.38 4.70 -3.21
C GLY A 167 -12.78 3.55 -4.13
N ALA A 168 -13.14 2.43 -3.52
CA ALA A 168 -13.84 1.33 -4.17
C ALA A 168 -15.02 0.91 -3.28
N ARG A 169 -16.08 0.37 -3.89
CA ARG A 169 -17.27 -0.04 -3.13
C ARG A 169 -17.05 -1.30 -2.29
N ASN A 170 -16.23 -2.21 -2.79
CA ASN A 170 -15.88 -3.51 -2.18
C ASN A 170 -14.71 -4.15 -2.95
N VAL A 171 -14.26 -5.32 -2.51
CA VAL A 171 -13.19 -6.10 -3.19
C VAL A 171 -13.48 -6.32 -4.66
N ARG A 172 -14.72 -6.69 -5.01
CA ARG A 172 -15.10 -7.03 -6.39
C ARG A 172 -14.94 -5.82 -7.31
N ASP A 173 -15.48 -4.67 -6.90
CA ASP A 173 -15.37 -3.39 -7.61
C ASP A 173 -13.89 -2.97 -7.78
N ALA A 174 -13.08 -3.11 -6.72
CA ALA A 174 -11.65 -2.83 -6.78
C ALA A 174 -10.92 -3.74 -7.78
N ARG A 175 -11.19 -5.06 -7.74
CA ARG A 175 -10.58 -6.04 -8.65
C ARG A 175 -11.00 -5.83 -10.10
N GLU A 176 -12.29 -5.58 -10.36
CA GLU A 176 -12.79 -5.34 -11.72
C GLU A 176 -12.15 -4.09 -12.34
N ARG A 177 -12.03 -3.00 -11.58
CA ARG A 177 -11.34 -1.78 -12.04
C ARG A 177 -9.84 -2.01 -12.26
N LEU A 178 -9.22 -2.81 -11.39
CA LEU A 178 -7.80 -3.16 -11.50
C LEU A 178 -7.51 -4.04 -12.72
N LEU A 179 -8.31 -5.08 -12.95
CA LEU A 179 -8.21 -5.97 -14.11
C LEU A 179 -8.53 -5.25 -15.42
N GLY A 180 -9.58 -4.41 -15.43
CA GLY A 180 -9.96 -3.64 -16.62
C GLY A 180 -8.83 -2.76 -17.13
N HIS A 181 -8.07 -2.15 -16.22
CA HIS A 181 -6.90 -1.34 -16.57
C HIS A 181 -5.74 -2.18 -17.13
N LEU A 182 -5.45 -3.34 -16.52
CA LEU A 182 -4.40 -4.25 -17.00
C LEU A 182 -4.70 -4.78 -18.42
N VAL A 183 -5.97 -5.10 -18.70
CA VAL A 183 -6.40 -5.54 -20.03
C VAL A 183 -6.26 -4.41 -21.06
N ALA A 184 -6.64 -3.19 -20.70
CA ALA A 184 -6.49 -2.03 -21.58
C ALA A 184 -5.01 -1.75 -21.94
N GLN A 185 -4.10 -1.88 -20.98
CA GLN A 185 -2.66 -1.74 -21.24
C GLN A 185 -2.11 -2.84 -22.17
N THR A 186 -2.61 -4.07 -22.04
CA THR A 186 -2.18 -5.20 -22.88
C THR A 186 -2.65 -5.05 -24.34
N ASN A 187 -3.87 -4.53 -24.54
CA ASN A 187 -4.43 -4.33 -25.88
C ASN A 187 -3.86 -3.08 -26.58
N GLY A 188 -3.46 -2.05 -25.83
CA GLY A 188 -2.81 -0.85 -26.39
C GLY A 188 -1.36 -1.03 -26.84
N HIS A 189 -0.78 -2.22 -26.70
CA HIS A 189 0.56 -2.58 -27.21
C HIS A 189 0.49 -3.42 -28.50
N MET A 190 -0.70 -3.66 -29.06
CA MET A 190 -0.90 -4.37 -30.34
C MET A 190 -1.35 -3.45 -31.49
N GLU A 191 -1.30 -2.13 -31.33
CA GLU A 191 -1.57 -1.15 -32.40
C GLU A 191 -0.32 -0.33 -32.76
#